data_AF-A0A9P0K1L1-F1
#
_entry.id   AF-A0A9P0K1L1-F1
#
_cell.length_a   1.000
_cell.length_b   1.000
_cell.length_c   1.000
_cell.angle_alpha   90.00
_cell.angle_beta   90.00
_cell.angle_gamma   90.00
#
_symmetry.space_group_name_H-M   'P 1'
#
loop_
_entity.id
_entity.type
_entity.pdbx_description
1 polymer ?
#
loop_
_entity_poly.entity_id
_entity_poly.type
_entity_poly.pdbx_seq_one_letter_code
_entity_poly.pdbx_strand_id
1 'polypeptide(L)'
;MCGNFRPRKIFNESKTFCHRYTIVTYFLYSMVGGSAHISALLHLDSDQKGTYFTANETCYDFMPYLFIVPFNTETTAGCKNAFIMMDVGLWILASYIASYDALFCSLLICLKTELHILCEATKNIRERVIMKLELPEDYHVFKDVLHPELETEMYDEIRRLIFHLESLLKYENKKSTVIDQIYLYSETLMCMTGFPVVSTSCCMYS
;
A
#
# COMPACT_ATOMS: atom_id res chain seq x y z
N MET A 1 -12.24 31.02 -13.88
CA MET A 1 -11.69 30.05 -12.89
C MET A 1 -12.34 28.71 -13.19
N CYS A 2 -11.62 27.58 -13.31
CA CYS A 2 -12.26 26.27 -13.49
C CYS A 2 -13.38 26.09 -12.44
N GLY A 3 -14.62 25.89 -12.89
CA GLY A 3 -15.69 25.34 -12.07
C GLY A 3 -15.12 24.12 -11.34
N ASN A 4 -15.41 24.02 -10.03
CA ASN A 4 -14.89 23.17 -8.94
C ASN A 4 -14.03 21.89 -9.20
N PHE A 5 -13.93 21.37 -10.41
CA PHE A 5 -13.10 20.26 -10.83
C PHE A 5 -11.59 20.52 -10.68
N ARG A 6 -10.98 19.85 -9.71
CA ARG A 6 -9.53 19.91 -9.43
C ARG A 6 -8.93 18.49 -9.39
N PRO A 7 -8.74 17.82 -10.53
CA PRO A 7 -8.30 16.42 -10.58
C PRO A 7 -6.95 16.21 -9.87
N ARG A 8 -6.02 17.17 -10.00
CA ARG A 8 -4.74 17.14 -9.30
C ARG A 8 -4.90 17.15 -7.77
N LYS A 9 -5.90 17.86 -7.24
CA LYS A 9 -6.15 17.90 -5.78
C LYS A 9 -6.64 16.53 -5.30
N ILE A 10 -7.64 15.96 -5.98
CA ILE A 10 -8.19 14.63 -5.68
C ILE A 10 -7.07 13.57 -5.70
N PHE A 11 -6.23 13.59 -6.74
CA PHE A 11 -5.09 12.68 -6.86
C PHE A 11 -4.07 12.83 -5.71
N ASN A 12 -3.68 14.06 -5.37
CA ASN A 12 -2.70 14.31 -4.32
C ASN A 12 -3.20 13.91 -2.92
N GLU A 13 -4.50 14.08 -2.65
CA GLU A 13 -5.14 13.64 -1.41
C GLU A 13 -5.10 12.12 -1.30
N SER A 14 -5.48 11.40 -2.37
CA SER A 14 -5.38 9.94 -2.43
C SER A 14 -3.96 9.42 -2.23
N LYS A 15 -2.97 10.06 -2.88
CA LYS A 15 -1.55 9.69 -2.71
C LYS A 15 -1.09 9.84 -1.24
N THR A 16 -1.50 10.92 -0.59
CA THR A 16 -1.16 11.18 0.82
C THR A 16 -1.81 10.14 1.73
N PHE A 17 -3.05 9.75 1.44
CA PHE A 17 -3.74 8.69 2.16
C PHE A 17 -3.05 7.34 2.00
N CYS A 18 -2.69 6.92 0.77
CA CYS A 18 -1.95 5.68 0.53
C CYS A 18 -0.64 5.65 1.32
N HIS A 19 0.13 6.75 1.29
CA HIS A 19 1.40 6.82 2.02
C HIS A 19 1.23 6.61 3.53
N ARG A 20 0.22 7.26 4.13
CA ARG A 20 -0.10 7.08 5.56
C ARG A 20 -0.55 5.65 5.86
N TYR A 21 -1.41 5.09 5.02
CA TYR A 21 -1.89 3.72 5.15
C TYR A 21 -0.73 2.74 5.15
N THR A 22 0.19 2.84 4.19
CA THR A 22 1.39 1.99 4.13
C THR A 22 2.20 2.07 5.44
N ILE A 23 2.53 3.28 5.91
CA ILE A 23 3.29 3.44 7.16
C ILE A 23 2.59 2.76 8.34
N VAL A 24 1.28 3.00 8.50
CA VAL A 24 0.49 2.43 9.58
C VAL A 24 0.46 0.90 9.49
N THR A 25 0.25 0.34 8.29
CA THR A 25 0.21 -1.10 8.07
C THR A 25 1.54 -1.76 8.45
N TYR A 26 2.68 -1.25 7.97
CA TYR A 26 4.00 -1.77 8.35
C TYR A 26 4.26 -1.68 9.85
N PHE A 27 3.86 -0.58 10.48
CA PHE A 27 4.00 -0.40 11.91
C PHE A 27 3.17 -1.42 12.71
N LEU A 28 1.91 -1.63 12.34
CA LEU A 28 1.03 -2.60 12.99
C LEU A 28 1.57 -4.02 12.89
N TYR A 29 1.99 -4.44 11.68
CA TYR A 29 2.57 -5.77 11.48
C TYR A 29 3.88 -5.97 12.25
N SER A 30 4.71 -4.93 12.37
CA SER A 30 5.94 -4.99 13.17
C SER A 30 5.66 -5.04 14.68
N MET A 31 4.66 -4.30 15.18
CA MET A 31 4.31 -4.28 16.59
C MET A 31 3.78 -5.62 17.09
N VAL A 32 2.96 -6.31 16.28
CA VAL A 32 2.43 -7.63 16.67
C VAL A 32 3.57 -8.60 16.96
N GLY A 33 4.56 -8.67 16.06
CA GLY A 33 5.71 -9.55 16.26
C GLY A 33 6.62 -9.15 17.42
N GLY A 34 6.97 -7.87 17.50
CA GLY A 34 7.81 -7.37 18.59
C GLY A 34 7.16 -7.53 19.97
N SER A 35 5.84 -7.36 20.08
CA SER A 35 5.14 -7.51 21.36
C SER A 35 5.17 -8.94 21.91
N ALA A 36 5.02 -9.94 21.04
CA ALA A 36 5.08 -11.34 21.42
C ALA A 36 6.49 -11.73 21.92
N HIS A 37 7.54 -11.28 21.23
CA HIS A 37 8.92 -11.57 21.62
C HIS A 37 9.37 -10.79 22.86
N ILE A 38 8.95 -9.53 23.03
CA ILE A 38 9.20 -8.79 24.29
C ILE A 38 8.54 -9.52 25.46
N SER A 39 7.30 -9.97 25.30
CA SER A 39 6.61 -10.75 26.34
C SER A 39 7.36 -12.05 26.66
N ALA A 40 7.78 -12.81 25.64
CA ALA A 40 8.54 -14.04 25.81
C ALA A 40 9.89 -13.81 26.52
N LEU A 41 10.59 -12.73 26.18
CA LEU A 41 11.87 -12.38 26.77
C LEU A 41 11.72 -11.93 28.23
N LEU A 42 10.65 -11.20 28.56
CA LEU A 42 10.33 -10.84 29.95
C LEU A 42 10.04 -12.08 30.80
N HIS A 43 9.30 -13.06 30.27
CA HIS A 43 9.05 -14.33 30.93
C HIS A 43 10.33 -15.15 31.12
N LEU A 44 11.18 -15.23 30.09
CA LEU A 44 12.46 -15.92 30.19
C LEU A 44 13.35 -15.30 31.30
N ASP A 45 13.44 -13.96 31.34
CA ASP A 45 14.27 -13.26 32.32
C ASP A 45 13.69 -13.28 33.75
N SER A 46 12.37 -13.40 33.91
CA SER A 46 11.75 -13.55 35.23
C SER A 46 11.95 -14.94 35.81
N ASP A 47 11.83 -15.97 34.97
CA ASP A 47 11.75 -17.37 35.39
C ASP A 47 13.14 -18.02 35.42
N GLN A 48 14.08 -17.59 34.56
CA GLN A 48 15.43 -18.15 34.44
C GLN A 48 16.52 -17.10 34.70
N LYS A 49 17.05 -17.09 35.95
CA LYS A 49 18.17 -16.21 36.35
C LYS A 49 19.56 -16.82 36.12
N GLY A 50 19.63 -18.11 35.75
CA GLY A 50 20.86 -18.85 35.52
C GLY A 50 21.34 -18.85 34.07
N THR A 51 22.54 -19.37 33.82
CA THR A 51 23.06 -19.58 32.45
C THR A 51 22.44 -20.80 31.76
N TYR A 52 21.99 -21.77 32.55
CA TYR A 52 21.34 -23.00 32.12
C TYR A 52 19.90 -23.03 32.63
N PHE A 53 19.01 -23.68 31.87
CA PHE A 53 17.64 -23.89 32.30
C PHE A 53 17.57 -24.82 33.52
N THR A 54 16.59 -24.59 34.40
CA THR A 54 16.25 -25.54 35.45
C THR A 54 15.76 -26.85 34.85
N ALA A 55 16.03 -27.99 35.50
CA ALA A 55 15.93 -29.34 34.93
C ALA A 55 14.59 -29.74 34.26
N ASN A 56 13.49 -29.01 34.48
CA ASN A 56 12.18 -29.28 33.89
C ASN A 56 11.77 -28.31 32.77
N GLU A 57 12.55 -27.26 32.51
CA GLU A 57 12.21 -26.22 31.54
C GLU A 57 13.20 -26.22 30.38
N THR A 58 12.71 -25.84 29.21
CA THR A 58 13.46 -25.76 27.96
C THR A 58 13.17 -24.43 27.27
N CYS A 59 13.99 -24.06 26.29
CA CYS A 59 13.75 -22.85 25.51
C CYS A 59 12.36 -22.86 24.84
N TYR A 60 11.87 -24.02 24.41
CA TYR A 60 10.58 -24.18 23.74
C TYR A 60 9.38 -23.78 24.61
N ASP A 61 9.50 -23.86 25.94
CA ASP A 61 8.44 -23.46 26.88
C ASP A 61 8.20 -21.94 26.88
N PHE A 62 9.19 -21.17 26.41
CA PHE A 62 9.13 -19.71 26.33
C PHE A 62 8.92 -19.19 24.89
N MET A 63 9.02 -20.06 23.88
CA MET A 63 8.95 -19.63 22.49
C MET A 63 7.55 -19.17 22.10
N PRO A 64 7.38 -17.98 21.49
CA PRO A 64 6.06 -17.49 21.09
C PRO A 64 5.45 -18.30 19.94
N TYR A 65 6.28 -19.01 19.16
CA TYR A 65 5.87 -19.83 18.03
C TYR A 65 6.74 -21.09 17.94
N LEU A 66 6.17 -22.19 17.45
CA LEU A 66 6.90 -23.44 17.27
C LEU A 66 7.81 -23.35 16.03
N PHE A 67 9.12 -23.46 16.24
CA PHE A 67 10.12 -23.47 15.17
C PHE A 67 11.29 -24.39 15.52
N ILE A 68 11.82 -25.13 14.54
CA ILE A 68 12.98 -26.00 14.77
C ILE A 68 14.25 -25.15 14.76
N VAL A 69 14.88 -24.99 15.92
CA VAL A 69 16.12 -24.22 16.05
C VAL A 69 17.32 -25.09 15.62
N PRO A 70 18.11 -24.70 14.60
CA PRO A 70 19.19 -25.52 14.07
C PRO A 70 20.50 -25.44 14.89
N PHE A 71 20.44 -24.97 16.14
CA PHE A 71 21.59 -24.81 17.03
C PHE A 71 21.20 -25.08 18.49
N ASN A 72 22.20 -25.21 19.36
CA ASN A 72 21.97 -25.55 20.77
C ASN A 72 21.26 -24.40 21.52
N THR A 73 20.15 -24.74 22.18
CA THR A 73 19.32 -23.84 22.99
C THR A 73 19.28 -24.22 24.47
N GLU A 74 20.20 -25.08 24.95
CA GLU A 74 20.32 -25.50 26.36
C GLU A 74 20.74 -24.37 27.33
N THR A 75 21.21 -23.23 26.79
CA THR A 75 21.60 -22.05 27.57
C THR A 75 20.61 -20.91 27.35
N THR A 76 20.45 -20.05 28.36
CA THR A 76 19.60 -18.86 28.24
C THR A 76 20.07 -17.92 27.13
N ALA A 77 21.38 -17.80 26.91
CA ALA A 77 21.95 -17.06 25.79
C ALA A 77 21.60 -17.69 24.42
N GLY A 78 21.68 -19.02 24.30
CA GLY A 78 21.26 -19.74 23.09
C GLY A 78 19.77 -19.54 22.79
N CYS A 79 18.93 -19.53 23.82
CA CYS A 79 17.51 -19.24 23.66
C CYS A 79 17.23 -17.79 23.24
N LYS A 80 17.94 -16.81 23.80
CA LYS A 80 17.88 -15.41 23.33
C LYS A 80 18.29 -15.26 21.87
N ASN A 81 19.32 -15.98 21.43
CA ASN A 81 19.70 -16.02 20.01
C ASN A 81 18.60 -16.63 19.14
N ALA A 82 17.88 -17.64 19.64
CA ALA A 82 16.72 -18.21 18.95
C ALA A 82 15.59 -17.19 18.78
N PHE A 83 15.31 -16.37 19.80
CA PHE A 83 14.34 -15.26 19.67
C PHE A 83 14.76 -14.24 18.61
N ILE A 84 16.04 -13.86 18.55
CA ILE A 84 16.55 -12.94 17.51
C ILE A 84 16.33 -13.54 16.11
N MET A 85 16.62 -14.83 15.92
CA MET A 85 16.39 -15.51 14.64
C MET A 85 14.91 -15.57 14.26
N MET A 86 14.03 -15.81 15.24
CA MET A 86 12.58 -15.79 15.04
C MET A 86 12.08 -14.40 14.66
N ASP A 87 12.58 -13.34 15.31
CA ASP A 87 12.25 -11.95 15.00
C ASP A 87 12.63 -11.60 13.56
N VAL A 88 13.80 -12.04 13.10
CA VAL A 88 14.21 -11.83 11.69
C VAL A 88 13.23 -12.52 10.74
N GLY A 89 12.92 -13.80 10.97
CA GLY A 89 11.97 -14.55 10.13
C GLY A 89 10.58 -13.91 10.12
N LEU A 90 10.09 -13.49 11.28
CA LEU A 90 8.80 -12.83 11.42
C LEU A 90 8.79 -11.47 10.73
N TRP A 91 9.85 -10.69 10.82
CA TRP A 91 9.94 -9.39 10.18
C TRP A 91 9.89 -9.48 8.65
N ILE A 92 10.49 -10.54 8.07
CA ILE A 92 10.39 -10.84 6.63
C ILE A 92 8.95 -11.13 6.26
N LEU A 93 8.30 -12.06 6.96
CA LEU A 93 6.93 -12.47 6.65
C LEU A 93 5.94 -11.31 6.85
N ALA A 94 6.09 -10.56 7.95
CA ALA A 94 5.30 -9.37 8.25
C ALA A 94 5.47 -8.30 7.17
N SER A 95 6.70 -8.05 6.70
CA SER A 95 6.96 -7.10 5.61
C SER A 95 6.35 -7.56 4.30
N TYR A 96 6.39 -8.88 4.01
CA TYR A 96 5.75 -9.45 2.84
C TYR A 96 4.23 -9.21 2.88
N ILE A 97 3.55 -9.61 3.96
CA ILE A 97 2.11 -9.42 4.13
C ILE A 97 1.73 -7.93 4.05
N ALA A 98 2.46 -7.06 4.76
CA ALA A 98 2.24 -5.62 4.73
C ALA A 98 2.37 -5.03 3.32
N SER A 99 3.32 -5.52 2.52
CA SER A 99 3.51 -5.10 1.13
C SER A 99 2.30 -5.46 0.27
N TYR A 100 1.79 -6.68 0.39
CA TYR A 100 0.61 -7.14 -0.36
C TYR A 100 -0.64 -6.36 0.01
N ASP A 101 -0.89 -6.17 1.31
CA ASP A 101 -2.04 -5.40 1.78
C ASP A 101 -1.96 -3.93 1.34
N ALA A 102 -0.77 -3.32 1.42
CA ALA A 102 -0.55 -1.94 0.97
C ALA A 102 -0.71 -1.79 -0.55
N LEU A 103 -0.21 -2.76 -1.33
CA LEU A 103 -0.40 -2.79 -2.78
C LEU A 103 -1.88 -2.91 -3.15
N PHE A 104 -2.57 -3.90 -2.58
CA PHE A 104 -3.99 -4.12 -2.85
C PHE A 104 -4.83 -2.89 -2.50
N CYS A 105 -4.60 -2.30 -1.33
CA CYS A 105 -5.26 -1.07 -0.92
C CYS A 105 -4.96 0.09 -1.88
N SER A 106 -3.70 0.26 -2.29
CA SER A 106 -3.29 1.33 -3.21
C SER A 106 -3.94 1.19 -4.59
N LEU A 107 -4.07 -0.03 -5.10
CA LEU A 107 -4.80 -0.30 -6.36
C LEU A 107 -6.28 0.08 -6.24
N LEU A 108 -6.94 -0.30 -5.15
CA LEU A 108 -8.34 0.06 -4.91
C LEU A 108 -8.54 1.57 -4.79
N ILE A 109 -7.64 2.26 -4.08
CA ILE A 109 -7.69 3.72 -3.93
C ILE A 109 -7.44 4.39 -5.26
N CYS A 110 -6.51 3.88 -6.08
CA CYS A 110 -6.25 4.40 -7.41
C CYS A 110 -7.50 4.28 -8.29
N LEU A 111 -8.11 3.10 -8.36
CA LEU A 111 -9.34 2.88 -9.12
C LEU A 111 -10.47 3.80 -8.64
N LYS A 112 -10.66 3.91 -7.32
CA LYS A 112 -11.62 4.84 -6.72
C LYS A 112 -11.35 6.29 -7.12
N THR A 113 -10.08 6.70 -7.14
CA THR A 113 -9.67 8.06 -7.49
C THR A 113 -9.97 8.37 -8.94
N GLU A 114 -9.62 7.46 -9.85
CA GLU A 114 -9.90 7.61 -11.29
C GLU A 114 -11.40 7.66 -11.57
N LEU A 115 -12.19 6.78 -10.95
CA LEU A 115 -13.65 6.81 -11.06
C LEU A 115 -14.25 8.10 -10.49
N HIS A 116 -13.69 8.63 -9.40
CA HIS A 116 -14.12 9.90 -8.82
C HIS A 116 -13.80 11.08 -9.74
N ILE A 117 -12.61 11.11 -10.34
CA ILE A 117 -12.22 12.12 -11.34
C ILE A 117 -13.17 12.06 -12.54
N LEU A 118 -13.46 10.86 -13.05
CA LEU A 118 -14.39 10.67 -14.16
C LEU A 118 -15.80 11.17 -13.80
N CYS A 119 -16.30 10.85 -12.61
CA CYS A 119 -17.60 11.30 -12.13
C CYS A 119 -17.69 12.83 -12.10
N GLU A 120 -16.69 13.50 -11.53
CA GLU A 120 -16.64 14.97 -11.46
C GLU A 120 -16.43 15.61 -12.84
N ALA A 121 -15.68 14.96 -13.74
CA ALA A 121 -15.50 15.44 -15.10
C ALA A 121 -16.81 15.38 -15.91
N THR A 122 -17.61 14.32 -15.73
CA THR A 122 -18.92 14.16 -16.37
C THR A 122 -19.93 15.19 -15.84
N LYS A 123 -19.97 15.42 -14.52
CA LYS A 123 -20.88 16.43 -13.92
C LYS A 123 -20.59 17.84 -14.44
N ASN A 124 -19.32 18.18 -14.57
CA ASN A 124 -18.87 19.53 -14.94
C ASN A 124 -18.57 19.68 -16.44
N ILE A 125 -19.05 18.77 -17.28
CA ILE A 125 -18.70 18.75 -18.71
C ILE A 125 -19.15 20.03 -19.43
N ARG A 126 -20.39 20.48 -19.19
CA ARG A 126 -20.95 21.67 -19.81
C ARG A 126 -20.17 22.92 -19.42
N GLU A 127 -19.88 23.11 -18.13
CA GLU A 127 -19.07 24.23 -17.63
C GLU A 127 -17.67 24.25 -18.25
N ARG A 128 -17.04 23.07 -18.37
CA ARG A 128 -15.72 22.94 -18.99
C ARG A 128 -15.73 23.31 -20.48
N VAL A 129 -16.77 22.92 -21.22
CA VAL A 129 -16.89 23.23 -22.65
C VAL A 129 -17.23 24.70 -22.87
N ILE A 130 -18.14 25.29 -22.08
CA ILE A 130 -18.46 26.73 -22.12
C ILE A 130 -17.18 27.56 -21.95
N MET A 131 -16.37 27.21 -20.95
CA MET A 131 -15.10 27.89 -20.70
C MET A 131 -14.07 27.67 -21.81
N LYS A 132 -14.01 26.47 -22.40
CA LYS A 132 -13.11 26.15 -23.51
C LYS A 132 -13.44 26.96 -24.77
N LEU A 133 -14.72 27.29 -24.98
CA LEU A 133 -15.20 28.11 -26.09
C LEU A 133 -15.22 29.61 -25.77
N GLU A 134 -14.71 30.04 -24.61
CA GLU A 134 -14.72 31.44 -24.14
C GLU A 134 -16.13 32.06 -24.13
N LEU A 135 -17.16 31.24 -23.90
CA LEU A 135 -18.55 31.68 -23.81
C LEU A 135 -18.85 32.28 -22.42
N PRO A 136 -19.83 33.20 -22.29
CA PRO A 136 -20.23 33.77 -21.01
C PRO A 136 -20.63 32.70 -19.97
N GLU A 137 -20.34 32.91 -18.68
CA GLU A 137 -20.67 31.92 -17.63
C GLU A 137 -22.19 31.74 -17.43
N ASP A 138 -22.97 32.78 -17.74
CA ASP A 138 -24.43 32.84 -17.73
C ASP A 138 -25.08 32.32 -19.03
N TYR A 139 -24.29 31.64 -19.87
CA TYR A 139 -24.72 31.15 -21.17
C TYR A 139 -25.67 29.94 -21.07
N HIS A 140 -26.93 30.23 -20.82
CA HIS A 140 -28.03 29.27 -20.81
C HIS A 140 -28.69 29.18 -22.19
N VAL A 141 -28.06 28.46 -23.11
CA VAL A 141 -28.77 28.01 -24.31
C VAL A 141 -29.76 26.91 -23.90
N PHE A 142 -31.05 27.14 -24.20
CA PHE A 142 -32.18 26.25 -23.89
C PHE A 142 -32.41 25.18 -24.96
N LYS A 143 -31.75 25.30 -26.13
CA LYS A 143 -31.84 24.35 -27.26
C LYS A 143 -30.47 24.17 -27.91
N ASP A 144 -29.93 22.96 -27.85
CA ASP A 144 -28.61 22.59 -28.37
C ASP A 144 -28.44 22.91 -29.88
N VAL A 145 -29.55 22.87 -30.63
CA VAL A 145 -29.64 23.22 -32.07
C VAL A 145 -29.14 24.63 -32.40
N LEU A 146 -29.13 25.55 -31.43
CA LEU A 146 -28.71 26.93 -31.65
C LEU A 146 -27.17 27.08 -31.68
N HIS A 147 -26.41 26.13 -31.14
CA HIS A 147 -24.95 26.18 -31.07
C HIS A 147 -24.31 24.81 -31.38
N PRO A 148 -24.23 24.43 -32.67
CA PRO A 148 -23.69 23.12 -33.08
C PRO A 148 -22.22 22.92 -32.65
N GLU A 149 -21.45 24.00 -32.49
CA GLU A 149 -20.07 23.94 -31.99
C GLU A 149 -20.00 23.52 -30.52
N LEU A 150 -20.93 24.00 -29.69
CA LEU A 150 -21.05 23.62 -28.28
C LEU A 150 -21.42 22.15 -28.15
N GLU A 151 -22.40 21.69 -28.94
CA GLU A 151 -22.83 20.30 -28.99
C GLU A 151 -21.68 19.38 -29.42
N THR A 152 -20.97 19.73 -30.50
CA THR A 152 -19.83 18.95 -31.01
C THR A 152 -18.74 18.81 -29.95
N GLU A 153 -18.37 19.89 -29.26
CA GLU A 153 -17.33 19.82 -28.24
C GLU A 153 -17.76 19.09 -26.96
N MET A 154 -19.05 19.15 -26.59
CA MET A 154 -19.59 18.32 -25.53
C MET A 154 -19.53 16.83 -25.91
N TYR A 155 -19.90 16.47 -27.15
CA TYR A 155 -19.78 15.10 -27.65
C TYR A 155 -18.32 14.61 -27.66
N ASP A 156 -17.37 15.45 -28.06
CA ASP A 156 -15.95 15.12 -28.05
C ASP A 156 -15.42 14.91 -26.63
N GLU A 157 -15.82 15.72 -25.66
CA GLU A 157 -15.49 15.49 -24.25
C GLU A 157 -16.14 14.21 -23.70
N ILE A 158 -17.40 13.91 -24.01
CA ILE A 158 -18.04 12.64 -23.63
C ILE A 158 -17.25 11.47 -24.21
N ARG A 159 -16.84 11.53 -25.48
CA ARG A 159 -16.07 10.49 -26.14
C ARG A 159 -14.71 10.27 -25.45
N ARG A 160 -14.04 11.33 -25.03
CA ARG A 160 -12.79 11.24 -24.25
C ARG A 160 -13.01 10.58 -22.89
N LEU A 161 -14.09 10.92 -22.18
CA LEU A 161 -14.43 10.32 -20.89
C LEU A 161 -14.78 8.83 -21.03
N ILE A 162 -15.55 8.46 -22.06
CA ILE A 162 -15.86 7.06 -22.37
C ILE A 162 -14.57 6.29 -22.69
N PHE A 163 -13.66 6.86 -23.48
CA PHE A 163 -12.37 6.24 -23.76
C PHE A 163 -11.53 6.03 -22.49
N HIS A 164 -11.52 7.00 -21.57
CA HIS A 164 -10.83 6.87 -20.28
C HIS A 164 -11.44 5.76 -19.42
N LEU A 165 -12.79 5.72 -19.34
CA LEU A 165 -13.51 4.66 -18.64
C LEU A 165 -13.23 3.28 -19.24
N GLU A 166 -13.27 3.17 -20.57
CA GLU A 166 -12.90 1.93 -21.27
C GLU A 166 -11.46 1.53 -20.97
N SER A 167 -10.52 2.48 -20.89
CA SER A 167 -9.13 2.18 -20.52
C SER A 167 -8.98 1.72 -19.06
N LEU A 168 -9.87 2.15 -18.16
CA LEU A 168 -9.90 1.67 -16.77
C LEU A 168 -10.52 0.27 -16.66
N LEU A 169 -11.52 -0.03 -17.50
CA LEU A 169 -12.27 -1.30 -17.48
C LEU A 169 -11.63 -2.40 -18.35
N LYS A 170 -10.99 -2.05 -19.46
CA LYS A 170 -10.30 -3.00 -20.33
C LYS A 170 -8.97 -3.38 -19.69
N TYR A 171 -8.99 -4.55 -19.04
CA TYR A 171 -7.79 -5.27 -18.62
C TYR A 171 -6.96 -5.80 -19.81
N GLU A 172 -7.47 -5.73 -21.05
CA GLU A 172 -6.83 -6.34 -22.22
C GLU A 172 -5.63 -5.55 -22.77
N ASN A 173 -4.44 -6.10 -22.52
CA ASN A 173 -3.27 -6.18 -23.41
C ASN A 173 -2.50 -4.92 -23.80
N LYS A 174 -2.81 -3.73 -23.29
CA LYS A 174 -1.89 -2.58 -23.40
C LYS A 174 -1.78 -1.85 -22.08
N LYS A 175 -0.72 -2.19 -21.34
CA LYS A 175 -0.05 -1.37 -20.30
C LYS A 175 -0.95 -0.24 -19.78
N SER A 176 -1.84 -0.55 -18.85
CA SER A 176 -2.42 0.50 -18.02
C SER A 176 -1.25 1.09 -17.25
N THR A 177 -0.76 2.23 -17.73
CA THR A 177 0.47 2.88 -17.26
C THR A 177 0.39 3.19 -15.76
N VAL A 178 -0.83 3.29 -15.23
CA VAL A 178 -1.13 3.52 -13.83
C VAL A 178 -0.99 2.24 -13.01
N ILE A 179 -1.51 1.11 -13.50
CA ILE A 179 -1.36 -0.19 -12.84
C ILE A 179 0.12 -0.62 -12.87
N ASP A 180 0.80 -0.46 -14.01
CA ASP A 180 2.23 -0.76 -14.14
C ASP A 180 3.09 0.10 -13.19
N GLN A 181 2.77 1.39 -13.01
CA GLN A 181 3.46 2.23 -12.04
C GLN A 181 3.23 1.80 -10.59
N ILE A 182 2.01 1.34 -10.26
CA ILE A 182 1.69 0.85 -8.91
C ILE A 182 2.39 -0.48 -8.64
N TYR A 183 2.39 -1.39 -9.62
CA TYR A 183 3.15 -2.64 -9.57
C TYR A 183 4.64 -2.36 -9.40
N LEU A 184 5.22 -1.49 -10.23
CA LEU A 184 6.63 -1.13 -10.13
C LEU A 184 6.97 -0.50 -8.78
N TYR A 185 6.14 0.41 -8.26
CA TYR A 185 6.36 0.99 -6.93
C TYR A 185 6.29 -0.05 -5.82
N SER A 186 5.36 -1.00 -5.91
CA SER A 186 5.23 -2.08 -4.92
C SER A 186 6.36 -3.10 -5.00
N GLU A 187 6.80 -3.49 -6.21
CA GLU A 187 7.98 -4.33 -6.40
C GLU A 187 9.24 -3.64 -5.90
N THR A 188 9.39 -2.33 -6.17
CA THR A 188 10.55 -1.57 -5.69
C THR A 188 10.54 -1.49 -4.16
N LEU A 189 9.36 -1.35 -3.54
CA LEU A 189 9.21 -1.39 -2.08
C LEU A 189 9.52 -2.78 -1.51
N MET A 190 9.11 -3.86 -2.18
CA MET A 190 9.48 -5.24 -1.84
C MET A 190 11.00 -5.47 -1.95
N CYS A 191 11.64 -4.96 -3.00
CA CYS A 191 13.11 -5.05 -3.16
C CYS A 191 13.86 -4.24 -2.09
N MET A 192 13.37 -3.04 -1.74
CA MET A 192 13.97 -2.19 -0.71
C MET A 192 13.78 -2.76 0.70
N THR A 193 12.68 -3.46 0.97
CA THR A 193 12.43 -4.13 2.26
C THR A 193 13.11 -5.49 2.38
N GLY A 194 13.41 -6.15 1.25
CA GLY A 194 14.22 -7.38 1.21
C GLY A 194 15.73 -7.15 1.34
N PHE A 195 16.25 -5.96 1.00
CA PHE A 195 17.70 -5.70 1.04
C PHE A 195 18.33 -5.72 2.46
N PRO A 196 17.69 -5.17 3.51
CA PRO A 196 18.17 -5.27 4.88
C PRO A 196 18.15 -6.72 5.41
N VAL A 197 17.27 -7.56 4.88
CA VAL A 197 17.12 -8.96 5.29
C VAL A 197 18.28 -9.82 4.78
N VAL A 198 18.71 -9.60 3.54
CA VAL A 198 19.84 -10.33 2.95
C VAL A 198 21.15 -9.91 3.63
N SER A 199 21.31 -8.62 3.98
CA SER A 199 22.50 -8.16 4.68
C SER A 199 22.61 -8.69 6.11
N THR A 200 21.51 -8.77 6.86
CA THR A 200 21.53 -9.39 8.21
C THR A 200 21.76 -10.89 8.17
N SER A 201 21.26 -11.58 7.13
CA SER A 201 21.46 -13.03 6.96
C SER A 201 22.92 -13.37 6.62
N CYS A 202 23.60 -12.55 5.82
CA CYS A 202 25.03 -12.74 5.52
C CYS A 202 25.93 -12.46 6.74
N CYS A 203 25.54 -11.56 7.64
CA CYS A 203 26.29 -11.26 8.85
C CYS A 203 26.17 -12.30 9.97
N MET A 204 25.18 -13.22 9.91
CA MET A 204 25.03 -14.28 10.92
C MET A 204 25.80 -15.56 10.60
N TYR A 205 26.43 -15.65 9.42
CA TYR A 205 27.29 -16.78 9.00
C TYR A 205 28.79 -16.42 8.93
N SER A 206 29.18 -15.24 9.43
CA SER A 206 30.58 -14.77 9.51
C SER A 206 31.05 -14.71 10.96
#